data_AF-A0A067TDZ4-F1
#
_entry.id   AF-A0A067TDZ4-F1
#
_cell.length_a   1.000
_cell.length_b   1.000
_cell.length_c   1.000
_cell.angle_alpha   90.00
_cell.angle_beta   90.00
_cell.angle_gamma   90.00
#
_symmetry.space_group_name_H-M   'P 1'
#
loop_
_entity.id
_entity.type
_entity.pdbx_description
1 polymer ?
#
loop_
_entity_poly.entity_id
_entity_poly.type
_entity_poly.pdbx_seq_one_letter_code
_entity_poly.pdbx_strand_id
1 'polypeptide(L)' 'MSTFKLGDDFMRVPKLSDDGDNWVIYKAKFLWSVDARGYLEHVDGTAEAQMTSRYWRPIGRKT' A
#
# COMPACT_ATOMS: atom_id res chain seq x y z
N MET A 1 17.29 14.22 29.66
CA MET A 1 16.90 13.76 28.31
C MET A 1 15.62 12.97 28.45
N SER A 2 14.52 13.42 27.85
CA SER A 2 13.26 12.67 27.82
C SER A 2 13.39 11.57 26.78
N THR A 3 13.45 10.32 27.21
CA THR A 3 13.26 9.16 26.34
C THR A 3 11.80 9.16 25.93
N PHE A 4 11.49 9.79 24.80
CA PHE A 4 10.20 9.63 24.14
C PHE A 4 10.08 8.15 23.77
N LYS A 5 9.33 7.39 24.57
CA LYS A 5 8.92 6.06 24.16
C LYS A 5 8.07 6.27 22.92
N LEU A 6 8.56 5.77 21.78
CA LEU A 6 7.83 5.72 20.52
C LEU A 6 6.66 4.75 20.77
N GLY A 7 5.56 5.28 21.30
CA GLY A 7 4.39 4.48 21.65
C GLY A 7 3.71 3.91 20.41
N ASP A 8 2.83 2.93 20.61
CA ASP A 8 2.06 2.26 19.55
C ASP A 8 1.34 3.25 18.62
N ASP A 9 0.95 4.41 19.13
CA ASP A 9 0.31 5.48 18.36
C ASP A 9 1.22 6.10 17.29
N PHE A 10 2.54 6.05 17.49
CA PHE A 10 3.50 6.50 16.51
C PHE A 10 3.57 5.54 15.31
N MET A 11 3.46 4.23 15.57
CA MET A 11 3.50 3.17 14.56
C MET A 11 2.15 2.96 13.85
N ARG A 12 1.07 3.60 14.33
CA ARG A 12 -0.24 3.57 13.69
C ARG A 12 -0.36 4.57 12.55
N VAL A 13 -0.98 4.12 11.46
CA VAL A 13 -1.53 4.99 10.42
C VAL A 13 -2.83 5.60 10.95
N PRO A 14 -2.95 6.94 11.06
CA PRO A 14 -4.17 7.57 11.52
C PRO A 14 -5.31 7.35 10.51
N LYS A 15 -6.56 7.50 10.93
CA LYS A 15 -7.68 7.58 9.99
C LYS A 15 -7.63 8.96 9.29
N LEU A 16 -7.86 9.00 7.99
CA LEU A 16 -8.02 10.26 7.25
C LEU A 16 -9.27 10.98 7.78
N SER A 17 -9.12 12.25 8.16
CA SER A 17 -10.23 13.08 8.62
C SER A 17 -11.18 13.41 7.48
N ASP A 18 -12.45 13.63 7.79
CA ASP A 18 -13.49 13.92 6.78
C ASP A 18 -13.26 15.28 6.09
N ASP A 19 -12.64 16.23 6.78
CA ASP A 19 -12.21 17.53 6.25
C ASP A 19 -10.81 17.48 5.59
N GLY A 20 -10.12 16.34 5.67
CA GLY A 20 -8.82 16.12 5.05
C GLY A 20 -7.66 16.91 5.67
N ASP A 21 -7.85 17.51 6.83
CA ASP A 21 -6.84 18.36 7.51
C ASP A 21 -5.52 17.61 7.80
N ASN A 22 -5.63 16.31 8.06
CA ASN A 22 -4.52 15.43 8.41
C ASN A 22 -3.93 14.67 7.20
N TRP A 23 -4.31 15.05 5.97
CA TRP A 23 -3.91 14.36 4.73
C TRP A 23 -2.41 14.11 4.62
N VAL A 24 -1.59 15.12 4.93
CA VAL A 24 -0.12 15.02 4.83
C VAL A 24 0.44 13.93 5.74
N ILE A 25 -0.04 13.90 6.99
CA ILE A 25 0.40 12.93 8.01
C ILE A 25 -0.12 11.53 7.66
N TYR A 26 -1.39 11.43 7.26
CA TYR A 26 -2.01 10.20 6.80
C TYR A 26 -1.20 9.59 5.64
N LYS A 27 -0.96 10.36 4.58
CA LYS A 27 -0.26 9.91 3.37
C LYS A 27 1.15 9.41 3.69
N ALA A 28 1.91 10.16 4.49
CA ALA A 28 3.28 9.77 4.85
C ALA A 28 3.33 8.43 5.60
N LYS A 29 2.48 8.27 6.63
CA LYS A 29 2.43 7.04 7.43
C LYS A 29 1.87 5.85 6.65
N PHE A 30 0.88 6.09 5.81
CA PHE A 30 0.31 5.08 4.92
C PHE A 30 1.39 4.54 3.96
N LEU A 31 2.10 5.42 3.25
CA LEU A 31 3.15 5.02 2.31
C LEU A 31 4.26 4.25 3.00
N TRP A 32 4.71 4.70 4.18
CA TRP A 32 5.73 3.99 4.94
C TRP A 32 5.29 2.57 5.34
N SER A 33 4.04 2.41 5.75
CA SER A 33 3.49 1.10 6.14
C SER A 33 3.30 0.16 4.95
N VAL A 34 2.93 0.69 3.79
CA VAL A 34 2.79 -0.05 2.54
C VAL A 34 4.14 -0.48 1.99
N ASP A 35 5.12 0.42 2.00
CA ASP A 35 6.50 0.16 1.58
C ASP A 35 7.17 -0.91 2.46
N ALA A 36 6.99 -0.84 3.78
CA ALA A 36 7.45 -1.87 4.71
C ALA A 36 6.87 -3.27 4.44
N ARG A 37 5.74 -3.35 3.72
CA ARG A 37 5.12 -4.61 3.28
C ARG A 37 5.44 -4.99 1.83
N GLY A 38 6.18 -4.17 1.10
CA GLY A 38 6.52 -4.39 -0.31
C GLY A 38 5.36 -4.17 -1.27
N TYR A 39 4.35 -3.37 -0.90
CA TYR A 39 3.17 -3.12 -1.74
C TYR A 39 3.17 -1.72 -2.37
N LEU A 40 4.30 -1.01 -2.35
CA LEU A 40 4.38 0.37 -2.83
C LEU A 40 3.99 0.48 -4.32
N GLU A 41 4.43 -0.50 -5.11
CA GLU A 41 4.09 -0.70 -6.53
C GLU A 41 2.59 -0.78 -6.81
N HIS A 42 1.78 -1.24 -5.86
CA HIS A 42 0.32 -1.26 -6.02
C HIS A 42 -0.31 0.11 -5.79
N VAL A 43 0.35 0.99 -5.04
CA VAL A 43 -0.14 2.35 -4.74
C VAL A 43 0.23 3.34 -5.84
N ASP A 44 1.44 3.23 -6.40
CA ASP A 44 1.87 4.06 -7.52
C ASP A 44 1.42 3.52 -8.89
N GLY A 45 0.89 2.30 -8.92
CA GLY A 45 0.35 1.66 -10.12
C GLY A 45 1.41 1.04 -11.03
N THR A 46 2.66 0.89 -10.55
CA THR A 46 3.71 0.20 -11.30
C THR A 46 3.66 -1.32 -11.14
N ALA A 47 2.84 -1.83 -10.22
CA ALA A 47 2.63 -3.27 -10.06
C ALA A 47 2.08 -3.85 -11.36
N GLU A 48 2.72 -4.91 -11.85
CA GLU A 48 2.13 -5.70 -12.92
C GLU A 48 0.78 -6.22 -12.43
N ALA A 49 -0.28 -5.97 -13.21
CA ALA A 49 -1.55 -6.65 -12.98
C ALA A 49 -1.24 -8.14 -12.91
N GLN A 50 -1.66 -8.82 -11.84
CA GLN A 50 -1.53 -10.27 -11.75
C GLN A 50 -2.32 -10.86 -12.92
N MET A 51 -1.64 -11.07 -14.04
CA MET A 51 -2.16 -11.78 -15.18
C MET A 51 -2.15 -13.22 -14.74
N THR A 52 -3.21 -13.61 -14.02
CA THR A 52 -3.35 -14.98 -13.54
C THR A 52 -3.40 -15.87 -14.78
N SER A 53 -2.25 -16.43 -15.13
CA SER A 53 -2.03 -17.41 -16.20
C SER A 53 -2.77 -18.74 -15.92
N ARG A 54 -3.80 -18.71 -15.08
CA ARG A 54 -4.63 -19.85 -14.72
C ARG A 54 -5.92 -19.94 -15.54
N TYR A 55 -6.32 -18.88 -16.26
CA TYR A 55 -7.55 -18.89 -17.08
C TYR A 55 -7.38 -18.70 -18.59
N TRP A 56 -6.17 -18.48 -19.12
CA TRP A 56 -5.95 -18.45 -20.57
C TRP A 56 -5.10 -19.63 -21.04
N ARG A 57 -5.73 -20.82 -21.11
CA ARG A 57 -5.30 -21.80 -22.12
C ARG A 57 -5.97 -21.38 -23.43
N PRO A 58 -5.24 -20.92 -24.46
CA PRO A 58 -5.84 -20.79 -25.78
C PRO A 58 -6.20 -22.21 -26.25
N ILE A 59 -7.48 -22.54 -26.19
CA ILE A 59 -8.03 -23.73 -26.83
C ILE A 59 -7.88 -23.49 -28.34
N GLY A 60 -6.94 -24.22 -28.94
CA GLY A 60 -6.93 -24.52 -30.35
C GLY A 60 -6.34 -23.44 -31.27
N ARG A 61 -5.06 -23.60 -31.62
CA ARG A 61 -4.72 -23.64 -33.04
C ARG A 61 -4.48 -25.09 -33.43
N LYS A 62 -5.51 -25.72 -34.00
CA LYS A 62 -5.33 -26.76 -35.01
C LYS A 62 -5.87 -26.19 -36.31
N THR A 63 -4.96 -25.76 -37.17
CA THR A 63 -4.85 -26.02 -38.60
C THR A 63 -3.68 -25.22 -39.12
#